data_AF-A0A4Z0KCF0-F1
#
_entry.id   AF-A0A4Z0KCF0-F1
#
_cell.length_a   1.000
_cell.length_b   1.000
_cell.length_c   1.000
_cell.angle_alpha   90.00
_cell.angle_beta   90.00
_cell.angle_gamma   90.00
#
_symmetry.space_group_name_H-M   'P 1'
#
loop_
_entity.id
_entity.type
_entity.pdbx_description
1 polymer ?
#
loop_
_entity_poly.entity_id
_entity_poly.type
_entity_poly.pdbx_seq_one_letter_code
_entity_poly.pdbx_strand_id
1 'polypeptide(L)'
;CKEIERCQAAIELAQAGHNVALISSGDAGIYGMAGLVLELVGKQKLDVEVRLIPGMTASIAAASLLGAPLMHDFCHISLSDLLTPWPVIEKRIVAAGEADFVICFYNPRSRGREGHLARACDLLAASKSAQTPVGVVKSAG
;
A
#
# COMPACT_ATOMS: atom_id res chain seq x y z
N CYS A 1 -10.44 13.71 -4.99
CA CYS A 1 -9.90 12.33 -5.04
C CYS A 1 -10.92 11.47 -4.30
N LYS A 2 -11.43 10.42 -4.94
CA LYS A 2 -12.58 9.65 -4.42
C LYS A 2 -12.35 9.09 -3.00
N GLU A 3 -11.10 8.81 -2.63
CA GLU A 3 -10.75 8.31 -1.28
C GLU A 3 -10.83 9.41 -0.22
N ILE A 4 -10.41 10.64 -0.53
CA ILE A 4 -10.52 11.80 0.37
C ILE A 4 -11.99 12.12 0.62
N GLU A 5 -12.80 12.15 -0.43
CA GLU A 5 -14.24 12.40 -0.34
C GLU A 5 -14.93 11.34 0.53
N ARG A 6 -14.55 10.06 0.41
CA ARG A 6 -15.07 8.98 1.28
C ARG A 6 -14.67 9.15 2.74
N CYS A 7 -13.42 9.53 3.01
CA CYS A 7 -12.95 9.76 4.38
C CYS A 7 -13.68 10.96 5.01
N GLN A 8 -13.84 12.04 4.25
CA GLN A 8 -14.55 13.24 4.70
C GLN A 8 -16.03 12.94 5.02
N ALA A 9 -16.73 12.21 4.15
CA ALA A 9 -18.10 11.79 4.40
C ALA A 9 -18.24 10.90 5.65
N ALA A 10 -17.27 10.00 5.89
CA ALA A 10 -17.28 9.15 7.08
C ALA A 10 -17.07 9.97 8.37
N ILE A 11 -16.20 10.98 8.32
CA ILE A 11 -15.96 11.91 9.44
C ILE A 11 -17.21 12.74 9.73
N GLU A 12 -17.86 13.29 8.70
CA GLU A 12 -19.08 14.09 8.85
C GLU A 12 -20.22 13.29 9.51
N LEU A 13 -20.41 12.03 9.10
CA LEU A 13 -21.38 11.13 9.72
C LEU A 13 -21.02 10.83 11.19
N ALA A 14 -19.73 10.65 11.50
CA ALA A 14 -19.29 10.42 12.88
C ALA A 14 -19.53 11.66 13.77
N GLN A 15 -19.27 12.87 13.26
CA GLN A 15 -19.57 14.13 13.97
C GLN A 15 -21.07 14.35 14.18
N ALA A 16 -21.92 13.83 13.28
CA ALA A 16 -23.37 13.81 13.46
C ALA A 16 -23.85 12.79 14.52
N GLY A 17 -22.93 12.08 15.18
CA GLY A 17 -23.21 11.13 16.26
C GLY A 17 -23.45 9.69 15.80
N HIS A 18 -23.15 9.35 14.54
CA HIS A 18 -23.29 7.99 14.04
C HIS A 18 -22.06 7.12 14.32
N ASN A 19 -22.30 5.82 14.54
CA ASN A 19 -21.23 4.81 14.53
C ASN A 19 -20.91 4.46 13.06
N VAL A 20 -19.74 4.86 12.58
CA VAL A 20 -19.34 4.71 11.18
C VAL A 20 -18.23 3.67 11.03
N ALA A 21 -18.41 2.73 10.10
CA ALA A 21 -17.38 1.77 9.71
C ALA A 21 -16.85 2.11 8.32
N LEU A 22 -15.59 2.53 8.23
CA LEU A 22 -14.91 2.80 6.96
C LEU A 22 -14.06 1.60 6.54
N ILE A 23 -14.54 0.87 5.52
CA ILE A 23 -13.95 -0.42 5.13
C ILE A 23 -12.82 -0.25 4.11
N SER A 24 -11.65 -0.82 4.43
CA SER A 24 -10.50 -0.99 3.55
C SER A 24 -10.25 -2.48 3.31
N SER A 25 -9.79 -2.86 2.11
CA SER A 25 -9.37 -4.24 1.82
C SER A 25 -8.05 -4.55 2.51
N GLY A 26 -7.92 -5.76 3.05
CA GLY A 26 -6.72 -6.16 3.79
C GLY A 26 -6.61 -5.40 5.10
N ASP A 27 -5.52 -4.68 5.30
CA ASP A 27 -5.29 -3.87 6.51
C ASP A 27 -5.52 -2.38 6.22
N ALA A 28 -6.26 -1.68 7.09
CA ALA A 28 -6.58 -0.27 6.89
C ALA A 28 -5.34 0.65 6.96
N GLY A 29 -4.29 0.23 7.65
CA GLY A 29 -3.02 0.95 7.79
C GLY A 29 -2.06 0.75 6.62
N ILE A 30 -2.24 -0.29 5.80
CA ILE A 30 -1.33 -0.60 4.67
C ILE A 30 -1.96 -0.14 3.36
N TYR A 31 -1.58 1.06 2.92
CA TYR A 31 -2.14 1.72 1.73
C TYR A 31 -3.68 1.81 1.70
N GLY A 32 -4.30 1.73 2.88
CA GLY A 32 -5.73 1.91 3.10
C GLY A 32 -6.07 3.34 3.52
N MET A 33 -7.25 3.51 4.11
CA MET A 33 -7.78 4.84 4.44
C MET A 33 -7.44 5.31 5.85
N ALA A 34 -6.85 4.47 6.71
CA ALA A 34 -6.56 4.82 8.11
C ALA A 34 -5.72 6.10 8.24
N GLY A 35 -4.61 6.16 7.50
CA GLY A 35 -3.71 7.31 7.54
C GLY A 35 -4.40 8.61 7.13
N LEU A 36 -5.25 8.55 6.10
CA LEU A 36 -5.97 9.72 5.60
C LEU A 36 -7.04 10.21 6.58
N VAL A 37 -7.78 9.30 7.22
CA VAL A 37 -8.74 9.68 8.27
C VAL A 37 -8.04 10.33 9.45
N LEU A 38 -6.96 9.72 9.95
CA LEU A 38 -6.18 10.25 11.07
C LEU A 38 -5.59 11.63 10.73
N GLU A 39 -5.09 11.80 9.50
CA GLU A 39 -4.58 13.09 9.03
C GLU A 39 -5.68 14.16 9.01
N LEU A 40 -6.87 13.87 8.47
CA LEU A 40 -7.97 14.82 8.39
C LEU A 40 -8.50 15.21 9.78
N VAL A 41 -8.75 14.22 10.65
CA VAL A 41 -9.19 14.43 12.04
C VAL A 41 -8.17 15.27 12.80
N GLY A 42 -6.88 14.94 12.68
CA GLY A 42 -5.79 15.67 13.34
C GLY A 42 -5.63 17.11 12.83
N LYS A 43 -5.65 17.33 11.51
CA LYS A 43 -5.53 18.67 10.92
C LYS A 43 -6.68 19.58 11.28
N GLN A 44 -7.90 19.04 11.32
CA GLN A 44 -9.12 19.79 11.63
C GLN A 44 -9.40 19.86 13.14
N LYS A 45 -8.61 19.17 13.98
CA LYS A 45 -8.79 19.07 15.44
C LYS A 45 -10.20 18.62 15.83
N LEU A 46 -10.71 17.61 15.14
CA LEU A 46 -12.05 17.10 15.38
C LEU A 46 -12.06 16.18 16.60
N ASP A 47 -13.12 16.28 17.40
CA ASP A 47 -13.38 15.37 18.51
C ASP A 47 -14.10 14.12 18.00
N VAL A 48 -13.37 13.27 17.27
CA VAL A 48 -13.87 12.01 16.71
C VAL A 48 -12.95 10.87 17.15
N GLU A 49 -13.52 9.88 17.84
CA GLU A 49 -12.79 8.67 18.20
C GLU A 49 -12.57 7.79 16.97
N VAL A 50 -11.30 7.55 16.61
CA VAL A 50 -10.93 6.67 15.50
C VAL A 50 -10.31 5.39 16.06
N ARG A 51 -10.96 4.24 15.79
CA ARG A 51 -10.45 2.91 16.14
C ARG A 51 -9.97 2.17 14.90
N LEU A 52 -8.75 1.64 14.94
CA LEU A 52 -8.19 0.81 13.88
C LEU A 52 -8.44 -0.66 14.19
N ILE A 53 -9.05 -1.37 13.24
CA ILE A 53 -9.24 -2.81 13.30
C ILE A 53 -8.24 -3.44 12.32
N PRO A 54 -7.30 -4.28 12.81
CA PRO A 54 -6.28 -4.88 11.95
C PRO A 54 -6.91 -5.88 10.99
N GLY A 55 -6.26 -6.06 9.84
CA GLY A 55 -6.68 -7.02 8.83
C GLY A 55 -5.50 -7.75 8.18
N MET A 56 -5.82 -8.80 7.43
CA MET A 56 -4.81 -9.58 6.71
C MET A 56 -4.40 -8.85 5.42
N THR A 57 -3.20 -8.27 5.40
CA THR A 57 -2.71 -7.57 4.20
C THR A 57 -2.39 -8.51 3.04
N ALA A 58 -2.50 -7.99 1.81
CA ALA A 58 -2.37 -8.77 0.58
C ALA A 58 -1.01 -9.50 0.45
N SER A 59 0.08 -8.92 0.96
CA SER A 59 1.41 -9.54 0.92
C SER A 59 1.47 -10.84 1.72
N ILE A 60 0.86 -10.89 2.91
CA ILE A 60 0.81 -12.10 3.74
C ILE A 60 -0.10 -13.15 3.12
N ALA A 61 -1.27 -12.73 2.62
CA ALA A 61 -2.18 -13.63 1.89
C ALA A 61 -1.50 -14.24 0.66
N ALA A 62 -0.82 -13.42 -0.15
CA ALA A 62 -0.07 -13.88 -1.32
C ALA A 62 1.11 -14.81 -0.94
N ALA A 63 1.86 -14.47 0.11
CA ALA A 63 2.98 -15.28 0.59
C ALA A 63 2.52 -16.69 0.98
N SER A 64 1.36 -16.84 1.62
CA SER A 64 0.81 -18.14 1.99
C SER A 64 0.55 -19.09 0.81
N LEU A 65 0.33 -18.53 -0.39
CA LEU A 65 0.14 -19.29 -1.63
C LEU A 65 1.46 -19.58 -2.37
N LEU A 66 2.54 -18.91 -1.99
CA LEU A 66 3.86 -18.99 -2.60
C LEU A 66 4.90 -19.71 -1.73
N GLY A 67 4.50 -20.19 -0.55
CA GLY A 67 5.39 -20.82 0.43
C GLY A 67 5.84 -19.83 1.51
N ALA A 68 7.12 -19.48 1.54
CA ALA A 68 7.69 -18.58 2.55
C ALA A 68 8.54 -17.44 1.94
N PRO A 69 8.03 -16.68 0.94
CA PRO A 69 8.83 -15.66 0.27
C PRO A 69 9.20 -14.46 1.17
N LEU A 70 8.49 -14.25 2.28
CA LEU A 70 8.67 -13.11 3.19
C LEU A 70 9.36 -13.48 4.51
N MET A 71 10.19 -14.53 4.49
CA MET A 71 10.86 -15.04 5.69
C MET A 71 12.00 -14.14 6.20
N HIS A 72 12.64 -13.40 5.31
CA HIS A 72 13.70 -12.44 5.64
C HIS A 72 13.18 -11.00 5.54
N ASP A 73 14.05 -10.03 5.84
CA ASP A 73 13.82 -8.61 5.69
C ASP A 73 13.12 -8.28 4.37
N PHE A 74 11.92 -7.72 4.48
CA PHE A 74 11.08 -7.36 3.35
C PHE A 74 10.49 -5.96 3.52
N CYS A 75 10.10 -5.34 2.41
CA CYS A 75 9.46 -4.04 2.42
C CYS A 75 8.23 -4.00 1.50
N HIS A 76 7.32 -3.09 1.80
CA HIS A 76 6.19 -2.75 0.93
C HIS A 76 6.51 -1.49 0.13
N ILE A 77 6.28 -1.55 -1.18
CA ILE A 77 6.36 -0.37 -2.05
C ILE A 77 5.09 -0.30 -2.91
N SER A 78 4.35 0.79 -2.79
CA SER A 78 3.24 1.10 -3.71
C SER A 78 3.79 1.75 -4.98
N LEU A 79 3.37 1.24 -6.14
CA LEU A 79 3.70 1.81 -7.46
C LEU A 79 2.68 2.86 -7.93
N SER A 80 1.82 3.34 -7.01
CA SER A 80 0.87 4.42 -7.27
C SER A 80 1.52 5.78 -7.05
N ASP A 81 1.58 6.58 -8.11
CA ASP A 81 2.11 7.94 -8.14
C ASP A 81 1.07 9.03 -7.83
N LEU A 82 -0.19 8.64 -7.55
CA LEU A 82 -1.30 9.56 -7.29
C LEU A 82 -1.01 10.59 -6.19
N LEU A 83 -0.36 10.16 -5.10
CA LEU A 83 -0.01 11.00 -3.95
C LEU A 83 1.50 11.03 -3.67
N THR A 84 2.28 10.22 -4.38
CA THR A 84 3.73 10.12 -4.19
C THR A 84 4.42 10.35 -5.53
N PRO A 85 5.23 11.41 -5.68
CA PRO A 85 5.95 11.65 -6.93
C PRO A 85 6.78 10.44 -7.35
N TRP A 86 6.74 10.08 -8.63
CA TRP A 86 7.47 8.93 -9.16
C TRP A 86 8.97 8.88 -8.78
N PRO A 87 9.74 9.99 -8.80
CA PRO A 87 11.14 9.97 -8.38
C PRO A 87 11.37 9.47 -6.95
N VAL A 88 10.41 9.68 -6.05
CA VAL A 88 10.48 9.15 -4.68
C VAL A 88 10.26 7.63 -4.67
N ILE A 89 9.37 7.13 -5.54
CA ILE A 89 9.12 5.69 -5.72
C ILE A 89 10.38 5.02 -6.30
N GLU A 90 10.99 5.59 -7.34
CA GLU A 90 12.23 5.07 -7.92
C GLU A 90 13.35 4.99 -6.89
N LYS A 91 13.54 6.05 -6.09
CA LYS A 91 14.52 6.08 -5.00
C LYS A 91 14.29 4.93 -4.01
N ARG A 92 13.04 4.64 -3.65
CA ARG A 92 12.69 3.53 -2.72
C ARG A 92 13.01 2.18 -3.34
N ILE A 93 12.71 1.99 -4.62
CA ILE A 93 12.98 0.73 -5.34
C ILE A 93 14.48 0.46 -5.41
N VAL A 94 15.27 1.46 -5.83
CA VAL A 94 16.73 1.35 -5.92
C VAL A 94 17.32 1.03 -4.55
N ALA A 95 16.95 1.78 -3.50
CA ALA A 95 17.46 1.55 -2.15
C ALA A 95 17.09 0.16 -1.60
N ALA A 96 15.87 -0.31 -1.86
CA ALA A 96 15.45 -1.65 -1.44
C ALA A 96 16.23 -2.75 -2.19
N GLY A 97 16.54 -2.53 -3.47
CA GLY A 97 17.40 -3.42 -4.25
C GLY A 97 18.84 -3.46 -3.74
N GLU A 98 19.45 -2.28 -3.52
CA GLU A 98 20.81 -2.13 -2.99
C GLU A 98 20.99 -2.75 -1.60
N ALA A 99 19.95 -2.69 -0.76
CA ALA A 99 19.94 -3.27 0.58
C ALA A 99 19.43 -4.72 0.62
N ASP A 100 19.28 -5.36 -0.54
CA ASP A 100 18.90 -6.77 -0.70
C ASP A 100 17.55 -7.18 -0.06
N PHE A 101 16.61 -6.24 0.11
CA PHE A 101 15.29 -6.57 0.64
C PHE A 101 14.49 -7.47 -0.32
N VAL A 102 13.59 -8.28 0.26
CA VAL A 102 12.45 -8.82 -0.48
C VAL A 102 11.43 -7.71 -0.67
N ILE A 103 10.92 -7.52 -1.89
CA ILE A 103 10.07 -6.38 -2.23
C ILE A 103 8.65 -6.85 -2.57
N CYS A 104 7.67 -6.36 -1.83
CA CYS A 104 6.26 -6.54 -2.12
C CYS A 104 5.68 -5.30 -2.82
N PHE A 105 5.42 -5.41 -4.11
CA PHE A 105 4.79 -4.32 -4.87
C PHE A 105 3.27 -4.27 -4.72
N TYR A 106 2.76 -3.14 -4.24
CA TYR A 106 1.33 -2.83 -4.19
C TYR A 106 0.94 -1.91 -5.35
N ASN A 107 -0.32 -1.98 -5.75
CA ASN A 107 -0.87 -1.22 -6.87
C ASN A 107 -0.04 -1.34 -8.18
N PRO A 108 0.42 -2.56 -8.57
CA PRO A 108 1.43 -2.70 -9.61
C PRO A 108 0.92 -2.37 -11.03
N ARG A 109 -0.40 -2.38 -11.24
CA ARG A 109 -1.05 -2.08 -12.52
C ARG A 109 -2.36 -1.32 -12.32
N SER A 110 -2.64 -0.34 -13.18
CA SER A 110 -3.97 0.23 -13.38
C SER A 110 -4.10 0.75 -14.82
N ARG A 111 -5.32 1.16 -15.22
CA ARG A 111 -5.58 1.74 -16.55
C ARG A 111 -4.77 3.00 -16.88
N GLY A 112 -4.18 3.67 -15.89
CA GLY A 112 -3.33 4.86 -16.08
C GLY A 112 -1.86 4.66 -15.71
N ARG A 113 -1.43 3.42 -15.43
CA ARG A 113 -0.10 3.07 -14.90
C ARG A 113 0.56 1.98 -15.72
N GLU A 114 0.45 2.08 -17.04
CA GLU A 114 1.13 1.18 -17.96
C GLU A 114 2.64 1.42 -17.87
N GLY A 115 3.43 0.37 -17.64
CA GLY A 115 4.89 0.45 -17.56
C GLY A 115 5.52 0.65 -16.18
N HIS A 116 4.78 1.03 -15.12
CA HIS A 116 5.37 1.21 -13.78
C HIS A 116 6.06 -0.04 -13.24
N LEU A 117 5.41 -1.20 -13.38
CA LEU A 117 5.99 -2.47 -12.95
C LEU A 117 7.23 -2.83 -13.78
N ALA A 118 7.20 -2.59 -15.10
CA ALA A 118 8.35 -2.83 -15.97
C ALA A 118 9.53 -1.94 -15.57
N ARG A 119 9.27 -0.65 -15.35
CA ARG A 119 10.27 0.31 -14.86
C ARG A 119 10.84 -0.09 -13.50
N ALA A 120 10.00 -0.59 -12.58
CA ALA A 120 10.47 -1.08 -11.29
C ALA A 120 11.43 -2.28 -11.46
N CYS A 121 11.12 -3.21 -12.36
CA CYS A 121 12.03 -4.31 -12.69
C CYS A 121 13.35 -3.81 -13.32
N ASP A 122 13.29 -2.84 -14.23
CA ASP A 122 14.49 -2.25 -14.86
C ASP A 122 15.41 -1.60 -13.82
N LEU A 123 14.83 -0.89 -12.84
CA LEU A 123 15.59 -0.28 -11.75
C LEU A 123 16.26 -1.34 -10.86
N LEU A 124 15.59 -2.47 -10.62
CA LEU A 124 16.15 -3.57 -9.84
C LEU A 124 17.21 -4.37 -10.58
N ALA A 125 17.25 -4.34 -11.92
CA ALA A 125 18.24 -5.08 -12.71
C ALA A 125 19.70 -4.70 -12.39
N ALA A 126 19.94 -3.51 -11.83
CA ALA A 126 21.26 -3.08 -11.38
C ALA A 126 21.72 -3.75 -10.07
N SER A 127 20.80 -4.24 -9.24
CA SER A 127 21.07 -4.78 -7.89
C SER A 127 20.63 -6.22 -7.70
N LYS A 128 19.75 -6.74 -8.55
CA LYS A 128 19.18 -8.10 -8.46
C LYS A 128 19.49 -8.90 -9.72
N SER A 129 19.76 -10.20 -9.53
CA SER A 129 19.99 -11.13 -10.62
C SER A 129 18.73 -11.33 -11.47
N ALA A 130 18.88 -11.54 -12.78
CA ALA A 130 17.79 -11.95 -13.66
C ALA A 130 17.18 -13.32 -13.30
N GLN A 131 17.86 -14.12 -12.47
CA GLN A 131 17.36 -15.39 -11.93
C GLN A 131 16.62 -15.23 -10.60
N THR A 132 16.46 -14.00 -10.09
CA THR A 132 15.74 -13.74 -8.83
C THR A 132 14.30 -14.26 -8.92
N PRO A 133 13.85 -15.12 -8.00
CA PRO A 133 12.47 -15.61 -8.01
C PRO A 133 11.45 -14.48 -7.87
N VAL A 134 10.39 -14.52 -8.66
CA VAL A 134 9.27 -13.57 -8.62
C VAL A 134 7.96 -14.33 -8.52
N GLY A 135 7.14 -13.98 -7.53
CA GLY A 135 5.77 -14.48 -7.38
C GLY A 135 4.75 -13.43 -7.83
N VAL A 136 3.79 -13.85 -8.67
CA VAL A 136 2.66 -12.99 -9.07
C VAL A 136 1.38 -13.66 -8.61
N VAL A 137 0.67 -13.01 -7.70
CA VAL A 137 -0.59 -13.50 -7.15
C VAL A 137 -1.69 -12.52 -7.48
N LYS A 138 -2.81 -13.05 -7.96
CA LYS A 138 -4.03 -12.30 -8.24
C LYS A 138 -5.16 -12.89 -7.38
N SER A 139 -5.91 -12.02 -6.71
CA SER A 139 -7.07 -12.41 -5.89
C SER A 139 -6.68 -13.44 -4.81
N ALA A 140 -5.75 -13.06 -3.93
CA ALA A 140 -5.38 -13.86 -2.77
C ALA A 140 -6.45 -13.71 -1.67
N GLY A 141 -7.15 -14.81 -1.35
CA GLY A 141 -8.30 -14.81 -0.44
C GLY A 141 -9.54 -14.18 -1.05
#